data_AF-A0A0R2E011-F1
#
_entry.id   AF-A0A0R2E011-F1
#
_cell.length_a   1.000
_cell.length_b   1.000
_cell.length_c   1.000
_cell.angle_alpha   90.00
_cell.angle_beta   90.00
_cell.angle_gamma   90.00
#
_symmetry.space_group_name_H-M   'P 1'
#
loop_
_entity.id
_entity.type
_entity.pdbx_description
1 polymer ?
#
loop_
_entity_poly.entity_id
_entity_poly.type
_entity_poly.pdbx_seq_one_letter_code
_entity_poly.pdbx_strand_id
1 'polypeptide(L)'
;MRLAKYRSKKEITAAKKMKKRLRSQMEDVIYSLNMVGVGSNKHARHYYKVKLSLLKVLFIYVDQLLLLNELFFKIKRETGQIKRISRGTAVFLFLKKATNNLKKISPLEKCYPQVFEVELEKMILQKSDRMIEIKKNVVSLRKGWEDLEEVAKIIIVGTSALEKAKHTETAGELRAETEKMEHCYHTYMVKKMIRKMKLQPPQKESMCERAVHEVRNADMLCWPPESIEVLLSNFLQVRFRQSEAQEKSFQNSDSANSYKRVGTRLFSEMWDSYQQSCMQQKSAQNKLTLLMTVSKMCDLNGSKSQTKHLLRYFAPISPAAAFWKDLAKTVQTAFPEGLNATLNEKLAKNVHQFRYLISAQQIQFVREKYLQQGKTEFEALAWYLSTLPEGQFSLDESARLHQKHRRKNGEAPANYYKTNIKVVVGFHSEYILDGNGNLINEIDVEKEPFENENGIVNGASFNYAASNDYKASKGPKWNAVHSDHYKLDISIPSKMEPIFRLKTVKNYKSPSLKIYNCQKDPNYGSNGQSAHQANQKAMHAFWKEIKRLS
;
A
#
# COMPACT_ATOMS: atom_id res chain seq x y z
N MET A 1 -21.04 31.48 -5.94
CA MET A 1 -20.17 30.92 -7.00
C MET A 1 -20.70 31.35 -8.37
N ARG A 2 -20.04 32.29 -9.07
CA ARG A 2 -20.36 32.63 -10.46
C ARG A 2 -19.98 31.45 -11.37
N LEU A 3 -20.96 30.71 -11.91
CA LEU A 3 -20.71 29.61 -12.84
C LEU A 3 -20.15 30.15 -14.16
N ALA A 4 -19.07 29.53 -14.61
CA ALA A 4 -18.15 30.00 -15.64
C ALA A 4 -18.75 29.97 -17.06
N LYS A 5 -18.60 31.07 -17.80
CA LYS A 5 -18.61 31.07 -19.26
C LYS A 5 -17.55 30.08 -19.77
N TYR A 6 -17.95 29.08 -20.56
CA TYR A 6 -17.19 28.46 -21.65
C TYR A 6 -15.69 28.27 -21.44
N ARG A 7 -15.28 27.06 -21.03
CA ARG A 7 -13.89 26.79 -20.69
C ARG A 7 -12.97 26.75 -21.91
N SER A 8 -12.15 27.79 -22.05
CA SER A 8 -10.99 27.85 -22.93
C SER A 8 -9.99 26.71 -22.63
N LYS A 9 -9.02 26.43 -23.54
CA LYS A 9 -7.91 25.49 -23.26
C LYS A 9 -7.22 25.79 -21.91
N LYS A 10 -7.15 27.08 -21.53
CA LYS A 10 -6.58 27.57 -20.26
C LYS A 10 -7.32 27.03 -19.04
N GLU A 11 -8.64 26.95 -19.08
CA GLU A 11 -9.47 26.48 -17.95
C GLU A 11 -9.49 24.96 -17.80
N ILE A 12 -9.35 24.19 -18.90
CA ILE A 12 -9.09 22.74 -18.81
C ILE A 12 -7.74 22.50 -18.11
N THR A 13 -6.71 23.23 -18.51
CA THR A 13 -5.40 23.17 -17.85
C THR A 13 -5.49 23.54 -16.38
N ALA A 14 -6.24 24.58 -16.03
CA ALA A 14 -6.48 24.96 -14.63
C ALA A 14 -7.20 23.86 -13.84
N ALA A 15 -8.23 23.22 -14.41
CA ALA A 15 -8.94 22.11 -13.76
C ALA A 15 -8.03 20.88 -13.57
N LYS A 16 -7.17 20.54 -14.55
CA LYS A 16 -6.15 19.48 -14.39
C LYS A 16 -5.16 19.80 -13.26
N LYS A 17 -4.70 21.05 -13.17
CA LYS A 17 -3.85 21.52 -12.05
C LYS A 17 -4.58 21.43 -10.71
N MET A 18 -5.85 21.83 -10.66
CA MET A 18 -6.69 21.74 -9.46
C MET A 18 -6.87 20.29 -9.00
N LYS A 19 -7.12 19.36 -9.93
CA LYS A 19 -7.20 17.93 -9.63
C LYS A 19 -5.92 17.40 -8.99
N LYS A 20 -4.74 17.78 -9.51
CA LYS A 20 -3.44 17.43 -8.92
C LYS A 20 -3.27 18.02 -7.52
N ARG A 21 -3.68 19.29 -7.32
CA ARG A 21 -3.64 19.95 -6.00
C ARG A 21 -4.53 19.25 -4.98
N LEU A 22 -5.76 18.87 -5.36
CA LEU A 22 -6.68 18.15 -4.47
C LEU A 22 -6.09 16.81 -4.03
N ARG A 23 -5.43 16.06 -4.92
CA ARG A 23 -4.71 14.83 -4.55
C ARG A 23 -3.63 15.07 -3.50
N SER A 24 -2.77 16.07 -3.73
CA SER A 24 -1.75 16.46 -2.75
C SER A 24 -2.36 16.82 -1.39
N GLN A 25 -3.47 17.57 -1.39
CA GLN A 25 -4.18 17.94 -0.16
C GLN A 25 -4.79 16.74 0.55
N MET A 26 -5.33 15.76 -0.20
CA MET A 26 -5.83 14.52 0.38
C MET A 26 -4.71 13.73 1.06
N GLU A 27 -3.53 13.64 0.43
CA GLU A 27 -2.37 12.98 1.03
C GLU A 27 -1.89 13.68 2.31
N ASP A 28 -1.86 15.01 2.32
CA ASP A 28 -1.54 15.78 3.53
C ASP A 28 -2.55 15.53 4.65
N VAL A 29 -3.85 15.45 4.33
CA VAL A 29 -4.89 15.18 5.32
C VAL A 29 -4.81 13.73 5.84
N ILE A 30 -4.51 12.76 4.99
CA ILE A 30 -4.26 11.37 5.40
C ILE A 30 -3.04 11.31 6.32
N TYR A 31 -1.97 12.03 5.99
CA TYR A 31 -0.79 12.13 6.85
C TYR A 31 -1.16 12.72 8.22
N SER A 32 -1.91 13.81 8.26
CA SER A 32 -2.40 14.38 9.52
C SER A 32 -3.28 13.40 10.30
N LEU A 33 -4.15 12.63 9.64
CA LEU A 33 -4.95 11.57 10.29
C LEU A 33 -4.07 10.48 10.92
N ASN A 34 -2.98 10.11 10.26
CA ASN A 34 -2.04 9.11 10.75
C ASN A 34 -1.24 9.61 11.96
N MET A 35 -0.95 10.91 12.01
CA MET A 35 -0.31 11.57 13.16
C MET A 35 -1.24 11.73 14.37
N VAL A 36 -2.55 11.78 14.13
CA VAL A 36 -3.59 11.86 15.17
C VAL A 36 -3.76 10.46 15.79
N GLY A 37 -2.90 10.18 16.78
CA GLY A 37 -2.81 8.89 17.46
C GLY A 37 -4.13 8.40 18.06
N VAL A 38 -4.21 7.09 18.35
CA VAL A 38 -5.30 6.49 19.12
C VAL A 38 -5.18 7.03 20.55
N GLY A 39 -6.03 8.00 20.93
CA GLY A 39 -5.96 8.72 22.22
C GLY A 39 -5.64 10.21 22.11
N SER A 40 -5.32 10.72 20.91
CA SER A 40 -5.23 12.16 20.64
C SER A 40 -6.62 12.82 20.60
N ASN A 41 -6.65 14.16 20.65
CA ASN A 41 -7.87 14.96 20.63
C ASN A 41 -8.86 14.43 19.56
N LYS A 42 -10.00 13.90 20.05
CA LYS A 42 -11.04 13.27 19.23
C LYS A 42 -11.54 14.23 18.13
N HIS A 43 -11.55 15.53 18.41
CA HIS A 43 -12.01 16.60 17.53
C HIS A 43 -11.09 16.73 16.32
N ALA A 44 -9.77 16.65 16.52
CA ALA A 44 -8.80 16.67 15.42
C ALA A 44 -9.05 15.51 14.45
N ARG A 45 -9.35 14.31 14.96
CA ARG A 45 -9.63 13.13 14.12
C ARG A 45 -10.91 13.30 13.29
N HIS A 46 -11.99 13.79 13.90
CA HIS A 46 -13.25 14.03 13.17
C HIS A 46 -13.08 15.13 12.12
N TYR A 47 -12.43 16.24 12.48
CA TYR A 47 -12.12 17.34 11.57
C TYR A 47 -11.41 16.85 10.30
N TYR A 48 -10.32 16.08 10.45
CA TYR A 48 -9.59 15.59 9.29
C TYR A 48 -10.37 14.55 8.47
N LYS A 49 -11.22 13.73 9.09
CA LYS A 49 -12.12 12.83 8.36
C LYS A 49 -13.12 13.60 7.50
N VAL A 50 -13.82 14.57 8.08
CA VAL A 50 -14.77 15.44 7.35
C VAL A 50 -14.04 16.18 6.22
N LYS A 51 -12.85 16.71 6.50
CA LYS A 51 -12.00 17.38 5.49
C LYS A 51 -11.61 16.47 4.35
N LEU A 52 -11.21 15.22 4.64
CA LEU A 52 -10.86 14.24 3.62
C LEU A 52 -12.06 13.89 2.74
N SER A 53 -13.23 13.67 3.35
CA SER A 53 -14.48 13.38 2.63
C SER A 53 -14.91 14.56 1.76
N LEU A 54 -14.78 15.80 2.23
CA LEU A 54 -15.04 16.98 1.41
C LEU A 54 -14.07 17.10 0.23
N LEU A 55 -12.77 16.86 0.44
CA LEU A 55 -11.77 16.88 -0.63
C LEU A 55 -12.06 15.82 -1.71
N LYS A 56 -12.54 14.63 -1.31
CA LYS A 56 -13.01 13.58 -2.23
C LYS A 56 -14.17 14.07 -3.09
N VAL A 57 -15.18 14.71 -2.51
CA VAL A 57 -16.33 15.24 -3.28
C VAL A 57 -15.91 16.40 -4.19
N LEU A 58 -15.01 17.28 -3.74
CA LEU A 58 -14.43 18.32 -4.60
C LEU A 58 -13.64 17.72 -5.77
N PHE A 59 -12.93 16.60 -5.54
CA PHE A 59 -12.25 15.87 -6.60
C PHE A 59 -13.24 15.33 -7.64
N ILE A 60 -14.37 14.75 -7.21
CA ILE A 60 -15.46 14.31 -8.10
C ILE A 60 -15.94 15.49 -8.96
N TYR A 61 -16.23 16.62 -8.33
CA TYR A 61 -16.72 17.81 -9.02
C TYR A 61 -15.77 18.28 -10.13
N VAL A 62 -14.46 18.36 -9.82
CA VAL A 62 -13.44 18.74 -10.80
C VAL A 62 -13.30 17.70 -11.91
N ASP A 63 -13.36 16.40 -11.59
CA ASP A 63 -13.24 15.32 -12.58
C ASP A 63 -14.46 15.26 -13.52
N GLN A 64 -15.68 15.37 -12.97
CA GLN A 64 -16.91 15.47 -13.77
C GLN A 64 -16.92 16.70 -14.66
N LEU A 65 -16.48 17.86 -14.15
CA LEU A 65 -16.32 19.06 -14.97
C LEU A 65 -15.38 18.81 -16.15
N LEU A 66 -14.24 18.13 -15.95
CA LEU A 66 -13.32 17.80 -17.04
C LEU A 66 -14.01 16.92 -18.10
N LEU A 67 -14.73 15.88 -17.68
CA LEU A 67 -15.48 14.98 -18.57
C LEU A 67 -16.56 15.72 -19.37
N LEU A 68 -17.32 16.61 -18.72
CA LEU A 68 -18.35 17.43 -19.38
C LEU A 68 -17.74 18.35 -20.43
N ASN A 69 -16.57 18.94 -20.14
CA ASN A 69 -15.87 19.75 -21.12
C ASN A 69 -15.42 18.91 -22.33
N GLU A 70 -14.85 17.73 -22.10
CA GLU A 70 -14.45 16.82 -23.19
C GLU A 70 -15.62 16.42 -24.08
N LEU A 71 -16.75 16.05 -23.47
CA LEU A 71 -17.98 15.70 -24.18
C LEU A 71 -18.53 16.90 -24.97
N PHE A 72 -18.53 18.09 -24.38
CA PHE A 72 -18.92 19.32 -25.07
C PHE A 72 -18.03 19.59 -26.29
N PHE A 73 -16.70 19.43 -26.17
CA PHE A 73 -15.78 19.60 -27.29
C PHE A 73 -15.97 18.54 -28.38
N LYS A 74 -16.32 17.30 -28.02
CA LYS A 74 -16.70 16.25 -28.98
C LYS A 74 -17.93 16.68 -29.78
N ILE A 75 -19.01 17.08 -29.10
CA ILE A 75 -20.24 17.56 -29.75
C ILE A 75 -19.94 18.77 -30.66
N LYS A 76 -19.16 19.76 -30.17
CA LYS A 76 -18.79 20.94 -30.95
C LYS A 76 -18.00 20.58 -32.21
N ARG A 77 -17.12 19.57 -32.15
CA ARG A 77 -16.33 19.10 -33.29
C ARG A 77 -17.22 18.38 -34.31
N GLU A 78 -18.08 17.48 -33.85
CA GLU A 78 -18.99 16.70 -34.70
C GLU A 78 -19.97 17.63 -35.43
N THR A 79 -20.57 18.58 -34.72
CA THR A 79 -21.45 19.60 -35.30
C THR A 79 -20.70 20.54 -36.26
N GLY A 80 -19.44 20.89 -35.96
CA GLY A 80 -18.58 21.69 -36.84
C GLY A 80 -18.14 20.96 -38.11
N GLN A 81 -17.97 19.63 -38.07
CA GLN A 81 -17.68 18.82 -39.26
C GLN A 81 -18.92 18.66 -40.15
N ILE A 82 -20.13 18.58 -39.56
CA ILE A 82 -21.39 18.64 -40.33
C ILE A 82 -21.49 19.96 -41.10
N LYS A 83 -21.08 21.08 -40.50
CA LYS A 83 -21.00 22.40 -41.17
C LYS A 83 -20.13 22.40 -42.44
N ARG A 84 -19.09 21.56 -42.50
CA ARG A 84 -18.19 21.47 -43.67
C ARG A 84 -18.71 20.54 -44.76
N ILE A 85 -19.68 19.66 -44.46
CA ILE A 85 -20.12 18.58 -45.35
C ILE A 85 -21.51 18.84 -45.95
N SER A 86 -22.40 19.62 -45.33
CA SER A 86 -23.78 19.80 -45.81
C SER A 86 -24.13 21.21 -46.33
N ARG A 87 -24.88 21.26 -47.45
CA ARG A 87 -25.78 22.38 -47.83
C ARG A 87 -27.02 22.49 -46.91
N GLY A 88 -27.00 21.86 -45.72
CA GLY A 88 -28.12 21.77 -44.77
C GLY A 88 -28.05 22.87 -43.70
N THR A 89 -28.30 24.11 -44.11
CA THR A 89 -28.22 25.30 -43.25
C THR A 89 -29.15 25.23 -42.02
N ALA A 90 -30.30 24.56 -42.10
CA ALA A 90 -31.29 24.46 -41.02
C ALA A 90 -30.84 23.61 -39.82
N VAL A 91 -30.26 22.42 -40.07
CA VAL A 91 -29.73 21.52 -39.02
C VAL A 91 -28.56 22.16 -38.30
N PHE A 92 -27.69 22.86 -39.03
CA PHE A 92 -26.58 23.62 -38.46
C PHE A 92 -27.05 24.83 -37.61
N LEU A 93 -28.02 25.62 -38.09
CA LEU A 93 -28.58 26.75 -37.35
C LEU A 93 -29.26 26.30 -36.05
N PHE A 94 -29.93 25.15 -36.07
CA PHE A 94 -30.55 24.56 -34.88
C PHE A 94 -29.52 24.03 -33.87
N LEU A 95 -28.50 23.28 -34.31
CA LEU A 95 -27.41 22.84 -33.43
C LEU A 95 -26.60 24.03 -32.87
N LYS A 96 -26.47 25.12 -33.65
CA LYS A 96 -25.90 26.40 -33.21
C LYS A 96 -26.81 27.09 -32.17
N LYS A 97 -28.14 27.04 -32.32
CA LYS A 97 -29.13 27.56 -31.34
C LYS A 97 -29.10 26.74 -30.05
N ALA A 98 -29.07 25.40 -30.14
CA ALA A 98 -28.91 24.49 -29.02
C ALA A 98 -27.59 24.73 -28.26
N THR A 99 -26.47 24.86 -28.97
CA THR A 99 -25.16 25.15 -28.35
C THR A 99 -24.99 26.60 -27.89
N ASN A 100 -25.73 27.57 -28.46
CA ASN A 100 -25.82 28.94 -27.95
C ASN A 100 -26.78 29.09 -26.76
N ASN A 101 -27.77 28.20 -26.62
CA ASN A 101 -28.62 28.14 -25.42
C ASN A 101 -27.88 27.50 -24.25
N LEU A 102 -26.98 26.55 -24.51
CA LEU A 102 -25.97 26.17 -23.52
C LEU A 102 -25.17 27.41 -23.09
N LYS A 103 -24.90 28.38 -24.01
CA LYS A 103 -24.06 29.58 -23.76
C LYS A 103 -24.56 30.58 -22.74
N LYS A 104 -25.83 30.50 -22.38
CA LYS A 104 -26.50 31.51 -21.55
C LYS A 104 -26.75 31.07 -20.11
N ILE A 105 -26.13 29.99 -19.63
CA ILE A 105 -26.48 29.39 -18.34
C ILE A 105 -25.45 29.72 -17.25
N SER A 106 -25.80 30.62 -16.33
CA SER A 106 -25.21 30.85 -15.00
C SER A 106 -26.09 31.83 -14.19
N PRO A 107 -26.14 31.78 -12.86
CA PRO A 107 -25.95 30.65 -11.94
C PRO A 107 -27.24 30.38 -11.11
N LEU A 108 -27.52 29.11 -10.84
CA LEU A 108 -28.35 28.64 -9.73
C LEU A 108 -29.87 28.89 -9.71
N GLU A 109 -30.47 29.62 -10.64
CA GLU A 109 -31.93 29.60 -10.79
C GLU A 109 -32.33 29.55 -12.27
N LYS A 110 -33.25 28.65 -12.60
CA LYS A 110 -33.83 28.40 -13.93
C LYS A 110 -32.99 27.52 -14.87
N CYS A 111 -32.80 26.25 -14.51
CA CYS A 111 -32.25 25.23 -15.41
C CYS A 111 -33.30 24.18 -15.78
N TYR A 112 -34.12 24.48 -16.80
CA TYR A 112 -34.64 23.45 -17.70
C TYR A 112 -34.92 24.08 -19.07
N PRO A 113 -34.44 23.54 -20.20
CA PRO A 113 -34.96 23.94 -21.49
C PRO A 113 -36.02 22.93 -21.94
N GLN A 114 -37.28 23.20 -21.61
CA GLN A 114 -38.43 22.56 -22.26
C GLN A 114 -38.40 22.74 -23.80
N VAL A 115 -37.64 23.73 -24.29
CA VAL A 115 -37.46 24.04 -25.71
C VAL A 115 -36.56 23.01 -26.45
N PHE A 116 -35.73 22.24 -25.74
CA PHE A 116 -34.77 21.33 -26.39
C PHE A 116 -35.39 20.04 -26.94
N GLU A 117 -36.56 19.63 -26.44
CA GLU A 117 -37.17 18.33 -26.72
C GLU A 117 -38.02 18.39 -27.99
N VAL A 118 -38.86 19.43 -28.09
CA VAL A 118 -39.86 19.60 -29.15
C VAL A 118 -39.25 19.87 -30.54
N GLU A 119 -38.18 20.65 -30.62
CA GLU A 119 -37.54 20.98 -31.91
C GLU A 119 -36.63 19.83 -32.41
N LEU A 120 -36.12 18.98 -31.51
CA LEU A 120 -35.17 17.90 -31.83
C LEU A 120 -35.88 16.60 -32.22
N GLU A 121 -37.09 16.35 -31.70
CA GLU A 121 -37.98 15.27 -32.15
C GLU A 121 -38.53 15.49 -33.55
N LYS A 122 -38.87 16.74 -33.91
CA LYS A 122 -39.44 17.09 -35.23
C LYS A 122 -38.47 16.92 -36.42
N MET A 123 -37.16 16.83 -36.19
CA MET A 123 -36.15 16.75 -37.27
C MET A 123 -35.60 15.33 -37.51
N ILE A 124 -36.13 14.32 -36.83
CA ILE A 124 -35.77 12.89 -36.97
C ILE A 124 -36.45 12.30 -38.22
N LEU A 125 -36.24 12.91 -39.38
CA LEU A 125 -36.65 12.35 -40.68
C LEU A 125 -35.47 12.14 -41.64
N GLN A 126 -34.23 12.51 -41.25
CA GLN A 126 -33.01 12.11 -41.97
C GLN A 126 -32.08 11.32 -41.05
N LYS A 127 -32.18 9.98 -41.15
CA LYS A 127 -31.37 9.00 -40.43
C LYS A 127 -29.93 8.98 -40.97
N SER A 128 -29.05 9.80 -40.42
CA SER A 128 -27.61 9.51 -40.47
C SER A 128 -27.15 9.05 -39.09
N ASP A 129 -26.37 7.98 -39.01
CA ASP A 129 -25.82 7.43 -37.76
C ASP A 129 -25.10 8.49 -36.92
N ARG A 130 -24.55 9.49 -37.60
CA ARG A 130 -23.89 10.65 -37.01
C ARG A 130 -24.82 11.56 -36.19
N MET A 131 -26.07 11.76 -36.63
CA MET A 131 -27.06 12.54 -35.88
C MET A 131 -27.57 11.79 -34.65
N ILE A 132 -27.68 10.46 -34.74
CA ILE A 132 -28.01 9.59 -33.61
C ILE A 132 -26.93 9.68 -32.52
N GLU A 133 -25.65 9.64 -32.91
CA GLU A 133 -24.52 9.76 -31.99
C GLU A 133 -24.46 11.15 -31.33
N ILE A 134 -24.72 12.24 -32.06
CA ILE A 134 -24.81 13.59 -31.49
C ILE A 134 -25.95 13.68 -30.46
N LYS A 135 -27.13 13.10 -30.76
CA LYS A 135 -28.27 13.07 -29.82
C LYS A 135 -27.87 12.33 -28.53
N LYS A 136 -27.23 11.17 -28.64
CA LYS A 136 -26.72 10.41 -27.48
C LYS A 136 -25.72 11.23 -26.65
N ASN A 137 -24.79 11.94 -27.31
CA ASN A 137 -23.82 12.80 -26.63
C ASN A 137 -24.49 13.98 -25.91
N VAL A 138 -25.52 14.62 -26.48
CA VAL A 138 -26.27 15.72 -25.85
C VAL A 138 -27.05 15.24 -24.62
N VAL A 139 -27.73 14.09 -24.71
CA VAL A 139 -28.42 13.47 -23.57
C VAL A 139 -27.43 13.15 -22.44
N SER A 140 -26.27 12.59 -22.79
CA SER A 140 -25.20 12.30 -21.82
C SER A 140 -24.65 13.56 -21.15
N LEU A 141 -24.54 14.67 -21.90
CA LEU A 141 -24.10 15.96 -21.38
C LEU A 141 -25.11 16.53 -20.37
N ARG A 142 -26.42 16.42 -20.65
CA ARG A 142 -27.50 16.83 -19.73
C ARG A 142 -27.42 16.07 -18.42
N LYS A 143 -27.43 14.73 -18.49
CA LYS A 143 -27.36 13.87 -17.31
C LYS A 143 -26.11 14.15 -16.46
N GLY A 144 -24.98 14.38 -17.11
CA GLY A 144 -23.75 14.71 -16.39
C GLY A 144 -23.78 16.09 -15.72
N TRP A 145 -24.60 17.04 -16.19
CA TRP A 145 -24.81 18.33 -15.52
C TRP A 145 -25.70 18.19 -14.28
N GLU A 146 -26.76 17.40 -14.38
CA GLU A 146 -27.62 17.04 -13.22
C GLU A 146 -26.80 16.33 -12.13
N ASP A 147 -25.98 15.34 -12.51
CA ASP A 147 -25.05 14.66 -11.60
C ASP A 147 -24.11 15.68 -10.89
N LEU A 148 -23.65 16.71 -11.61
CA LEU A 148 -22.75 17.73 -11.09
C LEU A 148 -23.43 18.70 -10.11
N GLU A 149 -24.70 19.04 -10.35
CA GLU A 149 -25.51 19.87 -9.44
C GLU A 149 -25.75 19.16 -8.11
N GLU A 150 -26.02 17.85 -8.14
CA GLU A 150 -26.13 17.03 -6.92
C GLU A 150 -24.82 17.00 -6.12
N VAL A 151 -23.68 16.82 -6.81
CA VAL A 151 -22.36 16.89 -6.18
C VAL A 151 -22.12 18.28 -5.54
N ALA A 152 -22.54 19.36 -6.20
CA ALA A 152 -22.44 20.71 -5.65
C ALA A 152 -23.26 20.90 -4.36
N LYS A 153 -24.48 20.35 -4.28
CA LYS A 153 -25.28 20.36 -3.04
C LYS A 153 -24.55 19.65 -1.90
N ILE A 154 -23.92 18.51 -2.18
CA ILE A 154 -23.14 17.75 -1.19
C ILE A 154 -21.89 18.54 -0.73
N ILE A 155 -21.23 19.29 -1.62
CA ILE A 155 -20.11 20.18 -1.26
C ILE A 155 -20.56 21.26 -0.27
N ILE A 156 -21.74 21.86 -0.48
CA ILE A 156 -22.28 22.88 0.44
C ILE A 156 -22.49 22.27 1.82
N VAL A 157 -23.14 21.10 1.91
CA VAL A 157 -23.33 20.36 3.17
C VAL A 157 -21.98 20.05 3.83
N GLY A 158 -21.02 19.53 3.06
CA GLY A 158 -19.69 19.18 3.57
C GLY A 158 -18.88 20.39 4.05
N THR A 159 -19.05 21.54 3.40
CA THR A 159 -18.40 22.80 3.82
C THR A 159 -18.95 23.26 5.17
N SER A 160 -20.28 23.26 5.34
CA SER A 160 -20.91 23.56 6.62
C SER A 160 -20.52 22.55 7.71
N ALA A 161 -20.44 21.26 7.38
CA ALA A 161 -20.00 20.22 8.31
C ALA A 161 -18.54 20.41 8.73
N LEU A 162 -17.64 20.79 7.80
CA LEU A 162 -16.25 21.08 8.11
C LEU A 162 -16.11 22.27 9.06
N GLU A 163 -16.94 23.31 8.89
CA GLU A 163 -16.92 24.48 9.77
C GLU A 163 -17.37 24.10 11.18
N LYS A 164 -18.45 23.32 11.30
CA LYS A 164 -18.87 22.73 12.58
C LYS A 164 -17.78 21.86 13.20
N ALA A 165 -17.07 21.06 12.39
CA ALA A 165 -16.00 20.16 12.83
C ALA A 165 -14.82 20.86 13.50
N LYS A 166 -14.64 22.17 13.29
CA LYS A 166 -13.62 22.96 14.00
C LYS A 166 -13.97 23.21 15.46
N HIS A 167 -15.25 23.13 15.82
CA HIS A 167 -15.77 23.55 17.11
C HIS A 167 -16.55 22.46 17.85
N THR A 168 -17.00 21.38 17.18
CA THR A 168 -17.72 20.28 17.83
C THR A 168 -16.79 19.21 18.38
N GLU A 169 -17.18 18.70 19.54
CA GLU A 169 -16.45 17.64 20.20
C GLU A 169 -16.89 16.22 19.78
N THR A 170 -18.10 16.10 19.23
CA THR A 170 -18.80 14.81 19.11
C THR A 170 -18.80 14.26 17.68
N ALA A 171 -18.58 12.95 17.58
CA ALA A 171 -18.58 12.23 16.30
C ALA A 171 -19.97 12.14 15.67
N GLY A 172 -21.01 12.09 16.51
CA GLY A 172 -22.37 11.75 16.12
C GLY A 172 -23.01 12.84 15.27
N GLU A 173 -22.75 14.10 15.62
CA GLU A 173 -23.35 15.28 14.97
C GLU A 173 -22.96 15.46 13.49
N LEU A 174 -21.81 14.91 13.08
CA LEU A 174 -21.28 15.06 11.71
C LEU A 174 -21.24 13.75 10.93
N ARG A 175 -21.71 12.67 11.56
CA ARG A 175 -21.61 11.31 10.99
C ARG A 175 -22.43 11.20 9.71
N ALA A 176 -23.68 11.69 9.72
CA ALA A 176 -24.58 11.60 8.58
C ALA A 176 -24.05 12.38 7.36
N GLU A 177 -23.53 13.60 7.57
CA GLU A 177 -22.93 14.41 6.51
C GLU A 177 -21.66 13.79 5.95
N THR A 178 -20.83 13.21 6.82
CA THR A 178 -19.60 12.50 6.41
C THR A 178 -19.95 11.27 5.58
N GLU A 179 -20.89 10.45 6.04
CA GLU A 179 -21.35 9.24 5.34
C GLU A 179 -21.98 9.59 3.98
N LYS A 180 -22.73 10.70 3.88
CA LYS A 180 -23.26 11.21 2.60
C LYS A 180 -22.14 11.55 1.60
N MET A 181 -21.09 12.25 2.06
CA MET A 181 -19.94 12.58 1.21
C MET A 181 -19.17 11.34 0.76
N GLU A 182 -18.93 10.40 1.68
CA GLU A 182 -18.25 9.13 1.39
C GLU A 182 -19.05 8.29 0.39
N HIS A 183 -20.36 8.14 0.59
CA HIS A 183 -21.24 7.40 -0.30
C HIS A 183 -21.26 8.01 -1.72
N CYS A 184 -21.29 9.35 -1.83
CA CYS A 184 -21.16 10.04 -3.10
C CYS A 184 -19.87 9.68 -3.83
N TYR A 185 -18.75 9.68 -3.11
CA TYR A 185 -17.43 9.32 -3.64
C TYR A 185 -17.35 7.86 -4.07
N HIS A 186 -17.79 6.91 -3.24
CA HIS A 186 -17.72 5.48 -3.57
C HIS A 186 -18.60 5.15 -4.79
N THR A 187 -19.82 5.68 -4.83
CA THR A 187 -20.74 5.53 -5.98
C THR A 187 -20.15 6.12 -7.26
N TYR A 188 -19.51 7.29 -7.17
CA TYR A 188 -18.83 7.90 -8.30
C TYR A 188 -17.72 7.02 -8.86
N MET A 189 -16.85 6.46 -8.00
CA MET A 189 -15.74 5.60 -8.42
C MET A 189 -16.24 4.36 -9.19
N VAL A 190 -17.30 3.71 -8.69
CA VAL A 190 -17.93 2.56 -9.37
C VAL A 190 -18.52 2.97 -10.72
N LYS A 191 -19.35 4.01 -10.77
CA LYS A 191 -19.95 4.52 -12.02
C LYS A 191 -18.89 4.89 -13.05
N LYS A 192 -17.80 5.54 -12.61
CA LYS A 192 -16.66 5.90 -13.46
C LYS A 192 -16.00 4.66 -14.05
N MET A 193 -15.77 3.63 -13.25
CA MET A 193 -15.13 2.39 -13.73
C MET A 193 -16.00 1.61 -14.71
N ILE A 194 -17.30 1.48 -14.46
CA ILE A 194 -18.26 0.86 -15.39
C ILE A 194 -18.21 1.57 -16.75
N ARG A 195 -18.26 2.92 -16.75
CA ARG A 195 -18.15 3.74 -17.97
C ARG A 195 -16.80 3.53 -18.68
N LYS A 196 -15.69 3.55 -17.94
CA LYS A 196 -14.31 3.38 -18.46
C LYS A 196 -14.14 2.02 -19.15
N MET A 197 -14.70 0.97 -18.57
CA MET A 197 -14.63 -0.39 -19.10
C MET A 197 -15.67 -0.68 -20.20
N LYS A 198 -16.53 0.30 -20.54
CA LYS A 198 -17.62 0.16 -21.51
C LYS A 198 -18.53 -1.05 -21.22
N LEU A 199 -18.71 -1.36 -19.94
CA LEU A 199 -19.61 -2.43 -19.53
C LEU A 199 -21.05 -1.97 -19.71
N GLN A 200 -21.93 -2.89 -20.12
CA GLN A 200 -23.37 -2.64 -20.01
C GLN A 200 -23.70 -2.40 -18.52
N PRO A 201 -24.67 -1.53 -18.19
CA PRO A 201 -25.13 -1.37 -16.82
C PRO A 201 -25.41 -2.77 -16.24
N PRO A 202 -24.90 -3.11 -15.06
CA PRO A 202 -25.11 -4.43 -14.49
C PRO A 202 -26.62 -4.69 -14.44
N GLN A 203 -27.03 -5.85 -14.95
CA GLN A 203 -28.44 -6.23 -15.04
C GLN A 203 -29.12 -6.29 -13.66
N LYS A 204 -28.34 -6.37 -12.58
CA LYS A 204 -28.78 -6.41 -11.19
C LYS A 204 -28.19 -5.26 -10.39
N GLU A 205 -29.05 -4.47 -9.74
CA GLU A 205 -28.69 -3.36 -8.85
C GLU A 205 -27.74 -3.80 -7.71
N SER A 206 -27.93 -5.03 -7.22
CA SER A 206 -27.09 -5.65 -6.18
C SER A 206 -25.59 -5.76 -6.55
N MET A 207 -25.22 -5.79 -7.83
CA MET A 207 -23.80 -5.78 -8.22
C MET A 207 -23.15 -4.42 -7.99
N CYS A 208 -23.86 -3.33 -8.28
CA CYS A 208 -23.37 -1.97 -8.01
C CYS A 208 -23.19 -1.76 -6.50
N GLU A 209 -24.14 -2.22 -5.70
CA GLU A 209 -24.07 -2.14 -4.23
C GLU A 209 -22.85 -2.89 -3.68
N ARG A 210 -22.58 -4.11 -4.16
CA ARG A 210 -21.38 -4.87 -3.79
C ARG A 210 -20.08 -4.16 -4.20
N ALA A 211 -20.03 -3.59 -5.41
CA ALA A 211 -18.85 -2.85 -5.85
C ALA A 211 -18.63 -1.59 -4.99
N VAL A 212 -19.69 -0.86 -4.63
CA VAL A 212 -19.62 0.29 -3.72
C VAL A 212 -19.12 -0.14 -2.34
N HIS A 213 -19.59 -1.28 -1.84
CA HIS A 213 -19.12 -1.86 -0.59
C HIS A 213 -17.62 -2.20 -0.61
N GLU A 214 -17.11 -2.79 -1.70
CA GLU A 214 -15.66 -3.06 -1.84
C GLU A 214 -14.83 -1.78 -1.87
N VAL A 215 -15.29 -0.76 -2.60
CA VAL A 215 -14.64 0.56 -2.63
C VAL A 215 -14.60 1.17 -1.24
N ARG A 216 -15.72 1.12 -0.51
CA ARG A 216 -15.80 1.62 0.87
C ARG A 216 -14.78 0.93 1.76
N ASN A 217 -14.67 -0.39 1.70
CA ASN A 217 -13.72 -1.15 2.52
C ASN A 217 -12.26 -0.80 2.20
N ALA A 218 -11.92 -0.67 0.92
CA ALA A 218 -10.57 -0.26 0.51
C ALA A 218 -10.27 1.19 0.90
N ASP A 219 -11.23 2.09 0.75
CA ASP A 219 -11.10 3.50 1.13
C ASP A 219 -10.97 3.69 2.65
N MET A 220 -11.64 2.85 3.45
CA MET A 220 -11.46 2.81 4.91
C MET A 220 -10.03 2.42 5.33
N LEU A 221 -9.34 1.62 4.51
CA LEU A 221 -7.92 1.31 4.66
C LEU A 221 -7.00 2.40 4.08
N CYS A 222 -7.58 3.49 3.57
CA CYS A 222 -6.89 4.62 2.94
C CYS A 222 -6.12 4.24 1.65
N TRP A 223 -6.58 3.24 0.90
CA TRP A 223 -6.08 3.00 -0.46
C TRP A 223 -6.35 4.24 -1.34
N PRO A 224 -5.37 4.70 -2.15
CA PRO A 224 -5.59 5.84 -3.03
C PRO A 224 -6.49 5.46 -4.22
N PRO A 225 -7.04 6.46 -4.94
CA PRO A 225 -7.95 6.23 -6.06
C PRO A 225 -7.41 5.27 -7.12
N GLU A 226 -6.12 5.34 -7.46
CA GLU A 226 -5.47 4.48 -8.45
C GLU A 226 -5.53 3.00 -8.05
N SER A 227 -5.24 2.70 -6.78
CA SER A 227 -5.32 1.34 -6.24
C SER A 227 -6.77 0.85 -6.20
N ILE A 228 -7.72 1.73 -5.85
CA ILE A 228 -9.16 1.39 -5.87
C ILE A 228 -9.63 1.11 -7.31
N GLU A 229 -9.09 1.81 -8.33
CA GLU A 229 -9.38 1.50 -9.74
C GLU A 229 -8.88 0.09 -10.13
N VAL A 230 -7.74 -0.36 -9.60
CA VAL A 230 -7.25 -1.74 -9.79
C VAL A 230 -8.21 -2.75 -9.15
N LEU A 231 -8.59 -2.53 -7.88
CA LEU A 231 -9.57 -3.37 -7.18
C LEU A 231 -10.87 -3.49 -7.96
N LEU A 232 -11.43 -2.36 -8.39
CA LEU A 232 -12.68 -2.34 -9.17
C LEU A 232 -12.53 -3.04 -10.52
N SER A 233 -11.40 -2.86 -11.19
CA SER A 233 -11.13 -3.55 -12.46
C SER A 233 -11.12 -5.06 -12.26
N ASN A 234 -10.42 -5.55 -11.22
CA ASN A 234 -10.39 -6.96 -10.88
C ASN A 234 -11.79 -7.48 -10.54
N PHE A 235 -12.50 -6.81 -9.63
CA PHE A 235 -13.85 -7.17 -9.19
C PHE A 235 -14.83 -7.27 -10.36
N LEU A 236 -14.88 -6.23 -11.21
CA LEU A 236 -15.82 -6.19 -12.34
C LEU A 236 -15.42 -7.18 -13.44
N GLN A 237 -14.14 -7.32 -13.78
CA GLN A 237 -13.71 -8.27 -14.81
C GLN A 237 -13.96 -9.73 -14.46
N VAL A 238 -13.82 -10.07 -13.17
CA VAL A 238 -14.08 -11.42 -12.67
C VAL A 238 -15.59 -11.70 -12.64
N ARG A 239 -16.39 -10.75 -12.14
CA ARG A 239 -17.83 -10.94 -11.92
C ARG A 239 -18.70 -10.77 -13.17
N PHE A 240 -18.28 -9.97 -14.16
CA PHE A 240 -19.02 -9.86 -15.43
C PHE A 240 -18.79 -11.04 -16.39
N ARG A 241 -17.81 -11.93 -16.10
CA ARG A 241 -17.49 -13.08 -16.95
C ARG A 241 -18.07 -14.42 -16.46
N GLN A 242 -18.75 -14.45 -15.32
CA GLN A 242 -19.18 -15.70 -14.67
C GLN A 242 -20.71 -15.82 -14.60
N SER A 243 -21.22 -17.04 -14.81
CA SER A 243 -22.63 -17.38 -14.59
C SER A 243 -22.96 -17.52 -13.10
N GLU A 244 -24.24 -17.48 -12.71
CA GLU A 244 -24.70 -17.54 -11.31
C GLU A 244 -24.18 -18.77 -10.53
N ALA A 245 -23.93 -19.89 -11.21
CA ALA A 245 -23.37 -21.10 -10.61
C ALA A 245 -21.89 -20.95 -10.22
N GLN A 246 -21.14 -20.11 -10.93
CA GLN A 246 -19.73 -19.81 -10.66
C GLN A 246 -19.57 -18.71 -9.59
N GLU A 247 -20.57 -17.83 -9.42
CA GLU A 247 -20.55 -16.79 -8.37
C GLU A 247 -20.55 -17.38 -6.95
N LYS A 248 -21.21 -18.53 -6.72
CA LYS A 248 -21.30 -19.20 -5.42
C LYS A 248 -20.01 -19.93 -5.02
N SER A 249 -19.29 -20.54 -5.96
CA SER A 249 -17.99 -21.18 -5.67
C SER A 249 -16.89 -20.13 -5.44
N PHE A 250 -16.96 -18.98 -6.09
CA PHE A 250 -15.98 -17.91 -5.96
C PHE A 250 -16.08 -17.12 -4.65
N GLN A 251 -17.28 -17.04 -4.05
CA GLN A 251 -17.44 -16.48 -2.68
C GLN A 251 -16.67 -17.26 -1.61
N ASN A 252 -16.37 -18.54 -1.87
CA ASN A 252 -15.57 -19.40 -1.00
C ASN A 252 -14.06 -19.40 -1.35
N SER A 253 -13.65 -18.70 -2.41
CA SER A 253 -12.25 -18.58 -2.79
C SER A 253 -11.67 -17.24 -2.31
N ASP A 254 -10.43 -17.27 -1.85
CA ASP A 254 -9.58 -16.20 -1.29
C ASP A 254 -9.47 -14.87 -2.10
N SER A 255 -10.29 -14.62 -3.11
CA SER A 255 -10.10 -13.60 -4.14
C SER A 255 -10.65 -12.21 -3.80
N ALA A 256 -11.87 -12.09 -3.24
CA ALA A 256 -12.53 -10.79 -3.03
C ALA A 256 -11.86 -9.95 -1.93
N ASN A 257 -11.27 -10.60 -0.93
CA ASN A 257 -10.52 -9.96 0.16
C ASN A 257 -9.00 -10.15 0.03
N SER A 258 -8.51 -10.67 -1.09
CA SER A 258 -7.06 -10.93 -1.29
C SER A 258 -6.20 -9.68 -1.08
N TYR A 259 -6.71 -8.50 -1.43
CA TYR A 259 -6.03 -7.21 -1.20
C TYR A 259 -5.86 -6.83 0.28
N LYS A 260 -6.48 -7.57 1.20
CA LYS A 260 -6.29 -7.43 2.66
C LYS A 260 -5.20 -8.37 3.19
N ARG A 261 -4.52 -9.11 2.32
CA ARG A 261 -3.37 -9.98 2.65
C ARG A 261 -2.15 -9.54 1.87
N VAL A 262 -1.07 -9.24 2.58
CA VAL A 262 0.21 -8.81 2.01
C VAL A 262 0.78 -9.93 1.13
N GLY A 263 1.24 -9.56 -0.06
CA GLY A 263 1.88 -10.49 -1.00
C GLY A 263 0.92 -11.32 -1.87
N THR A 264 -0.40 -11.12 -1.78
CA THR A 264 -1.30 -11.63 -2.83
C THR A 264 -1.11 -10.85 -4.13
N ARG A 265 -1.54 -11.42 -5.25
CA ARG A 265 -1.49 -10.74 -6.56
C ARG A 265 -2.23 -9.40 -6.54
N LEU A 266 -3.49 -9.39 -6.09
CA LEU A 266 -4.31 -8.17 -6.09
C LEU A 266 -3.74 -7.11 -5.13
N PHE A 267 -3.25 -7.52 -3.95
CA PHE A 267 -2.55 -6.60 -3.05
C PHE A 267 -1.34 -5.97 -3.75
N SER A 268 -0.53 -6.76 -4.44
CA SER A 268 0.68 -6.29 -5.12
C SER A 268 0.33 -5.32 -6.26
N GLU A 269 -0.64 -5.65 -7.12
CA GLU A 269 -1.11 -4.75 -8.18
C GLU A 269 -1.67 -3.42 -7.61
N MET A 270 -2.39 -3.48 -6.49
CA MET A 270 -2.87 -2.28 -5.78
C MET A 270 -1.72 -1.49 -5.15
N TRP A 271 -0.73 -2.16 -4.57
CA TRP A 271 0.47 -1.54 -4.01
C TRP A 271 1.31 -0.83 -5.07
N ASP A 272 1.48 -1.45 -6.24
CA ASP A 272 2.30 -0.93 -7.35
C ASP A 272 1.62 0.26 -8.03
N SER A 273 0.29 0.23 -8.12
CA SER A 273 -0.50 1.35 -8.67
C SER A 273 -0.59 2.56 -7.73
N TYR A 274 -0.18 2.43 -6.46
CA TYR A 274 -0.08 3.57 -5.54
C TYR A 274 0.99 4.54 -6.04
N GLN A 275 0.57 5.55 -6.79
CA GLN A 275 1.42 6.64 -7.24
C GLN A 275 1.78 7.57 -6.08
N GLN A 276 3.07 7.71 -5.79
CA GLN A 276 3.56 8.70 -4.82
C GLN A 276 3.46 10.11 -5.45
N SER A 277 2.85 11.08 -4.76
CA SER A 277 2.76 12.46 -5.25
C SER A 277 4.04 13.28 -5.03
N CYS A 278 3.98 14.57 -5.36
CA CYS A 278 5.09 15.54 -5.24
C CYS A 278 5.65 15.72 -3.82
N MET A 279 5.03 15.16 -2.77
CA MET A 279 5.57 15.09 -1.41
C MET A 279 5.93 13.63 -1.05
N GLN A 280 7.02 13.12 -1.63
CA GLN A 280 7.37 11.69 -1.61
C GLN A 280 7.46 11.10 -0.19
N GLN A 281 8.00 11.84 0.80
CA GLN A 281 8.16 11.34 2.16
C GLN A 281 6.82 11.08 2.88
N LYS A 282 5.92 12.07 2.92
CA LYS A 282 4.59 11.93 3.54
C LYS A 282 3.76 10.86 2.84
N SER A 283 3.81 10.85 1.50
CA SER A 283 3.13 9.85 0.68
C SER A 283 3.63 8.44 0.98
N ALA A 284 4.94 8.26 1.12
CA ALA A 284 5.54 7.00 1.55
C ALA A 284 5.11 6.59 2.98
N GLN A 285 5.07 7.54 3.93
CA GLN A 285 4.56 7.25 5.28
C GLN A 285 3.08 6.85 5.30
N ASN A 286 2.24 7.48 4.46
CA ASN A 286 0.84 7.06 4.30
C ASN A 286 0.75 5.63 3.74
N LYS A 287 1.56 5.32 2.73
CA LYS A 287 1.64 3.98 2.13
C LYS A 287 2.10 2.93 3.15
N LEU A 288 3.07 3.23 4.01
CA LEU A 288 3.48 2.36 5.11
C LEU A 288 2.41 2.23 6.19
N THR A 289 1.71 3.31 6.54
CA THR A 289 0.62 3.26 7.54
C THR A 289 -0.53 2.35 7.07
N LEU A 290 -0.83 2.40 5.77
CA LEU A 290 -1.75 1.46 5.13
C LEU A 290 -1.25 0.03 5.28
N LEU A 291 0.02 -0.25 4.96
CA LEU A 291 0.59 -1.60 5.13
C LEU A 291 0.47 -2.09 6.58
N MET A 292 0.81 -1.26 7.56
CA MET A 292 0.68 -1.60 8.98
C MET A 292 -0.77 -1.90 9.37
N THR A 293 -1.74 -1.22 8.74
CA THR A 293 -3.17 -1.45 8.98
C THR A 293 -3.64 -2.76 8.35
N VAL A 294 -3.17 -3.08 7.15
CA VAL A 294 -3.47 -4.33 6.44
C VAL A 294 -2.88 -5.53 7.18
N SER A 295 -1.63 -5.44 7.61
CA SER A 295 -0.94 -6.50 8.35
C SER A 295 -1.32 -6.60 9.82
N LYS A 296 -2.23 -5.72 10.30
CA LYS A 296 -2.63 -5.59 11.71
C LYS A 296 -1.46 -5.42 12.66
N MET A 297 -0.42 -4.71 12.22
CA MET A 297 0.80 -4.53 12.99
C MET A 297 0.50 -3.87 14.35
N CYS A 298 1.00 -4.51 15.41
CA CYS A 298 0.92 -4.07 16.79
C CYS A 298 2.24 -4.34 17.50
N ASP A 299 2.37 -3.90 18.75
CA ASP A 299 3.57 -4.18 19.54
C ASP A 299 3.74 -5.70 19.72
N LEU A 300 4.90 -6.21 19.33
CA LEU A 300 5.22 -7.63 19.41
C LEU A 300 5.48 -8.04 20.87
N ASN A 301 4.82 -9.11 21.29
CA ASN A 301 4.98 -9.73 22.61
C ASN A 301 5.86 -11.00 22.57
N GLY A 302 6.22 -11.46 21.36
CA GLY A 302 7.09 -12.61 21.14
C GLY A 302 6.38 -13.97 21.21
N SER A 303 5.11 -14.02 21.63
CA SER A 303 4.37 -15.27 21.73
C SER A 303 4.08 -15.86 20.35
N LYS A 304 4.15 -17.19 20.28
CA LYS A 304 3.80 -17.97 19.10
C LYS A 304 2.38 -17.66 18.60
N SER A 305 1.43 -17.52 19.53
CA SER A 305 0.02 -17.22 19.22
C SER A 305 -0.13 -15.88 18.50
N GLN A 306 0.55 -14.83 18.99
CA GLN A 306 0.52 -13.52 18.33
C GLN A 306 1.17 -13.58 16.94
N THR A 307 2.34 -14.22 16.80
CA THR A 307 2.98 -14.34 15.49
C THR A 307 2.09 -15.09 14.50
N LYS A 308 1.54 -16.25 14.88
CA LYS A 308 0.60 -17.01 14.04
C LYS A 308 -0.61 -16.18 13.64
N HIS A 309 -1.16 -15.37 14.55
CA HIS A 309 -2.27 -14.49 14.23
C HIS A 309 -1.89 -13.44 13.17
N LEU A 310 -0.76 -12.76 13.36
CA LEU A 310 -0.27 -11.73 12.44
C LEU A 310 0.06 -12.28 11.06
N LEU A 311 0.63 -13.48 10.96
CA LEU A 311 0.97 -14.10 9.68
C LEU A 311 -0.24 -14.50 8.82
N ARG A 312 -1.45 -14.60 9.40
CA ARG A 312 -2.68 -14.82 8.60
C ARG A 312 -2.95 -13.68 7.61
N TYR A 313 -2.40 -12.50 7.85
CA TYR A 313 -2.50 -11.34 6.95
C TYR A 313 -1.43 -11.33 5.85
N PHE A 314 -0.70 -12.43 5.67
CA PHE A 314 0.24 -12.62 4.57
C PHE A 314 -0.22 -13.78 3.67
N ALA A 315 0.10 -13.67 2.39
CA ALA A 315 0.19 -14.80 1.48
C ALA A 315 1.57 -15.49 1.67
N PRO A 316 1.78 -16.72 1.17
CA PRO A 316 3.10 -17.34 1.12
C PRO A 316 3.94 -16.69 0.01
N ILE A 317 4.22 -15.39 0.14
CA ILE A 317 5.05 -14.63 -0.78
C ILE A 317 6.52 -15.03 -0.62
N SER A 318 7.20 -15.22 -1.76
CA SER A 318 8.62 -15.59 -1.78
C SER A 318 9.50 -14.50 -1.17
N PRO A 319 10.53 -14.84 -0.37
CA PRO A 319 11.54 -13.91 0.11
C PRO A 319 12.29 -13.19 -1.02
N ALA A 320 12.36 -13.79 -2.20
CA ALA A 320 12.95 -13.20 -3.41
C ALA A 320 12.00 -12.27 -4.21
N ALA A 321 10.75 -12.08 -3.76
CA ALA A 321 9.77 -11.29 -4.49
C ALA A 321 10.14 -9.79 -4.58
N ALA A 322 9.88 -9.17 -5.73
CA ALA A 322 10.16 -7.75 -5.98
C ALA A 322 9.49 -6.81 -4.97
N PHE A 323 8.34 -7.20 -4.43
CA PHE A 323 7.61 -6.45 -3.38
C PHE A 323 8.52 -6.05 -2.21
N TRP A 324 9.44 -6.90 -1.78
CA TRP A 324 10.31 -6.62 -0.64
C TRP A 324 11.30 -5.49 -0.91
N LYS A 325 11.84 -5.44 -2.13
CA LYS A 325 12.71 -4.35 -2.58
C LYS A 325 11.93 -3.03 -2.65
N ASP A 326 10.69 -3.07 -3.15
CA ASP A 326 9.83 -1.89 -3.21
C ASP A 326 9.39 -1.41 -1.83
N LEU A 327 9.15 -2.33 -0.88
CA LEU A 327 8.90 -2.00 0.51
C LEU A 327 10.12 -1.30 1.13
N ALA A 328 11.32 -1.88 0.96
CA ALA A 328 12.57 -1.30 1.44
C ALA A 328 12.79 0.13 0.90
N LYS A 329 12.60 0.33 -0.40
CA LYS A 329 12.64 1.66 -1.03
C LYS A 329 11.60 2.61 -0.44
N THR A 330 10.38 2.13 -0.19
CA THR A 330 9.32 2.94 0.43
C THR A 330 9.71 3.38 1.84
N VAL A 331 10.37 2.52 2.63
CA VAL A 331 10.90 2.86 3.96
C VAL A 331 12.01 3.90 3.86
N GLN A 332 12.97 3.75 2.95
CA GLN A 332 14.02 4.75 2.71
C GLN A 332 13.43 6.12 2.34
N THR A 333 12.43 6.16 1.45
CA THR A 333 11.73 7.40 1.10
C THR A 333 10.96 8.01 2.28
N ALA A 334 10.36 7.19 3.14
CA ALA A 334 9.57 7.63 4.28
C ALA A 334 10.43 8.19 5.43
N PHE A 335 11.66 7.67 5.58
CA PHE A 335 12.58 7.94 6.68
C PHE A 335 14.01 8.21 6.19
N PRO A 336 14.25 9.25 5.37
CA PRO A 336 15.57 9.54 4.80
C PRO A 336 16.65 9.79 5.88
N GLU A 337 16.25 10.39 7.01
CA GLU A 337 17.11 10.66 8.17
C GLU A 337 17.11 9.51 9.21
N GLY A 338 16.50 8.36 8.86
CA GLY A 338 16.37 7.21 9.74
C GLY A 338 15.11 7.18 10.60
N LEU A 339 14.84 6.02 11.18
CA LEU A 339 13.60 5.77 11.96
C LEU A 339 13.55 6.63 13.25
N ASN A 340 14.70 6.96 13.84
CA ASN A 340 14.77 7.74 15.08
C ASN A 340 14.55 9.25 14.89
N ALA A 341 14.73 9.78 13.68
CA ALA A 341 14.66 11.23 13.43
C ALA A 341 13.25 11.74 13.10
N THR A 342 12.26 10.84 12.99
CA THR A 342 10.90 11.19 12.57
C THR A 342 10.00 11.62 13.73
N LEU A 343 9.08 12.55 13.44
CA LEU A 343 8.01 12.93 14.36
C LEU A 343 6.94 11.83 14.49
N ASN A 344 6.84 10.92 13.51
CA ASN A 344 5.86 9.84 13.52
C ASN A 344 6.42 8.59 14.23
N GLU A 345 6.70 8.72 15.53
CA GLU A 345 7.38 7.67 16.31
C GLU A 345 6.60 6.34 16.30
N LYS A 346 5.27 6.39 16.31
CA LYS A 346 4.43 5.19 16.27
C LYS A 346 4.61 4.42 14.97
N LEU A 347 4.60 5.10 13.82
CA LEU A 347 4.83 4.45 12.54
C LEU A 347 6.25 3.90 12.47
N ALA A 348 7.25 4.66 12.91
CA ALA A 348 8.65 4.22 12.92
C ALA A 348 8.85 2.96 13.78
N LYS A 349 8.24 2.92 14.97
CA LYS A 349 8.23 1.74 15.85
C LYS A 349 7.57 0.53 15.17
N ASN A 350 6.39 0.72 14.59
CA ASN A 350 5.69 -0.35 13.88
C ASN A 350 6.52 -0.88 12.70
N VAL A 351 7.13 0.01 11.90
CA VAL A 351 7.99 -0.34 10.78
C VAL A 351 9.24 -1.08 11.26
N HIS A 352 9.90 -0.63 12.33
CA HIS A 352 11.03 -1.36 12.92
C HIS A 352 10.63 -2.80 13.30
N GLN A 353 9.56 -2.95 14.09
CA GLN A 353 9.12 -4.26 14.54
C GLN A 353 8.59 -5.14 13.40
N PHE A 354 8.08 -4.54 12.32
CA PHE A 354 7.59 -5.26 11.16
C PHE A 354 8.69 -6.08 10.48
N ARG A 355 9.97 -5.69 10.62
CA ARG A 355 11.13 -6.46 10.13
C ARG A 355 11.17 -7.89 10.70
N TYR A 356 10.82 -8.05 11.98
CA TYR A 356 10.74 -9.37 12.62
C TYR A 356 9.59 -10.21 12.05
N LEU A 357 8.44 -9.57 11.80
CA LEU A 357 7.27 -10.23 11.20
C LEU A 357 7.53 -10.68 9.76
N ILE A 358 8.22 -9.86 8.96
CA ILE A 358 8.67 -10.26 7.62
C ILE A 358 9.59 -11.49 7.71
N SER A 359 10.53 -11.48 8.64
CA SER A 359 11.51 -12.57 8.77
C SER A 359 10.85 -13.88 9.21
N ALA A 360 9.89 -13.81 10.13
CA ALA A 360 9.06 -14.95 10.51
C ALA A 360 8.23 -15.47 9.32
N GLN A 361 7.65 -14.58 8.51
CA GLN A 361 6.93 -14.97 7.29
C GLN A 361 7.86 -15.69 6.29
N GLN A 362 9.10 -15.21 6.14
CA GLN A 362 10.06 -15.76 5.20
C GLN A 362 10.62 -17.11 5.62
N ILE A 363 10.82 -17.34 6.92
CA ILE A 363 11.11 -18.67 7.47
C ILE A 363 9.93 -19.60 7.26
N GLN A 364 8.71 -19.14 7.54
CA GLN A 364 7.51 -19.94 7.33
C GLN A 364 7.29 -20.29 5.85
N PHE A 365 7.64 -19.39 4.93
CA PHE A 365 7.64 -19.70 3.50
C PHE A 365 8.56 -20.88 3.17
N VAL A 366 9.79 -20.89 3.71
CA VAL A 366 10.73 -22.01 3.51
C VAL A 366 10.17 -23.30 4.09
N ARG A 367 9.65 -23.26 5.33
CA ARG A 367 9.01 -24.42 5.97
C ARG A 367 7.85 -24.97 5.14
N GLU A 368 6.93 -24.13 4.70
CA GLU A 368 5.74 -24.56 3.97
C GLU A 368 6.01 -25.04 2.55
N LYS A 369 7.06 -24.53 1.89
CA LYS A 369 7.32 -24.80 0.47
C LYS A 369 8.44 -25.80 0.21
N TYR A 370 9.40 -25.92 1.14
CA TYR A 370 10.63 -26.69 0.93
C TYR A 370 10.90 -27.73 2.02
N LEU A 371 10.26 -27.68 3.20
CA LEU A 371 10.45 -28.71 4.23
C LEU A 371 9.59 -29.94 3.90
N GLN A 372 10.22 -30.99 3.38
CA GLN A 372 9.59 -32.28 3.11
C GLN A 372 9.66 -33.21 4.33
N GLN A 373 8.81 -34.25 4.34
CA GLN A 373 8.84 -35.27 5.39
C GLN A 373 10.23 -35.93 5.47
N GLY A 374 10.79 -36.00 6.69
CA GLY A 374 12.12 -36.57 6.93
C GLY A 374 13.29 -35.68 6.52
N LYS A 375 13.05 -34.45 6.06
CA LYS A 375 14.08 -33.44 5.77
C LYS A 375 14.23 -32.46 6.92
N THR A 376 15.44 -31.93 7.05
CA THR A 376 15.80 -30.91 8.05
C THR A 376 15.55 -29.50 7.52
N GLU A 377 15.43 -28.50 8.40
CA GLU A 377 15.34 -27.10 7.99
C GLU A 377 16.59 -26.62 7.24
N PHE A 378 17.76 -27.20 7.56
CA PHE A 378 19.01 -27.02 6.82
C PHE A 378 18.85 -27.42 5.35
N GLU A 379 18.34 -28.62 5.07
CA GLU A 379 18.08 -29.09 3.70
C GLU A 379 16.99 -28.25 3.02
N ALA A 380 15.93 -27.86 3.75
CA ALA A 380 14.85 -27.05 3.20
C ALA A 380 15.34 -25.66 2.76
N LEU A 381 16.15 -24.99 3.59
CA LEU A 381 16.76 -23.71 3.21
C LEU A 381 17.74 -23.89 2.05
N ALA A 382 18.58 -24.94 2.08
CA ALA A 382 19.50 -25.22 0.99
C ALA A 382 18.77 -25.43 -0.34
N TRP A 383 17.65 -26.17 -0.33
CA TRP A 383 16.82 -26.37 -1.51
C TRP A 383 16.20 -25.06 -2.00
N TYR A 384 15.65 -24.23 -1.11
CA TYR A 384 15.14 -22.92 -1.51
C TYR A 384 16.24 -22.10 -2.22
N LEU A 385 17.43 -22.01 -1.64
CA LEU A 385 18.54 -21.26 -2.22
C LEU A 385 19.02 -21.84 -3.56
N SER A 386 18.97 -23.17 -3.73
CA SER A 386 19.36 -23.82 -5.00
C SER A 386 18.40 -23.47 -6.16
N THR A 387 17.17 -23.06 -5.85
CA THR A 387 16.19 -22.58 -6.86
C THR A 387 16.37 -21.12 -7.27
N LEU A 388 17.23 -20.35 -6.57
CA LEU A 388 17.45 -18.95 -6.88
C LEU A 388 18.54 -18.77 -7.95
N PRO A 389 18.39 -17.80 -8.86
CA PRO A 389 19.47 -17.33 -9.74
C PRO A 389 20.79 -17.07 -9.01
N GLU A 390 21.90 -17.32 -9.70
CA GLU A 390 23.24 -17.04 -9.19
C GLU A 390 23.39 -15.57 -8.77
N GLY A 391 24.04 -15.35 -7.63
CA GLY A 391 24.25 -14.01 -7.06
C GLY A 391 23.03 -13.43 -6.32
N GLN A 392 21.87 -14.10 -6.31
CA GLN A 392 20.71 -13.61 -5.56
C GLN A 392 20.84 -13.83 -4.05
N PHE A 393 21.70 -14.74 -3.62
CA PHE A 393 22.01 -14.95 -2.20
C PHE A 393 23.53 -14.90 -1.95
N SER A 394 23.90 -14.64 -0.71
CA SER A 394 25.28 -14.61 -0.25
C SER A 394 25.42 -15.32 1.10
N LEU A 395 26.53 -16.04 1.25
CA LEU A 395 27.00 -16.59 2.53
C LEU A 395 28.19 -15.78 3.09
N ASP A 396 28.72 -14.80 2.36
CA ASP A 396 30.00 -14.14 2.68
C ASP A 396 29.86 -13.12 3.82
N GLU A 397 28.62 -12.71 4.14
CA GLU A 397 28.34 -11.78 5.21
C GLU A 397 28.67 -12.39 6.59
N SER A 398 29.38 -11.63 7.42
CA SER A 398 29.90 -12.13 8.69
C SER A 398 28.77 -12.50 9.67
N ALA A 399 28.76 -13.75 10.12
CA ALA A 399 27.86 -14.23 11.18
C ALA A 399 28.28 -13.78 12.60
N ARG A 400 29.40 -13.04 12.78
CA ARG A 400 29.96 -12.69 14.10
C ARG A 400 28.94 -12.07 15.06
N LEU A 401 28.08 -11.19 14.56
CA LEU A 401 27.09 -10.49 15.40
C LEU A 401 25.95 -11.41 15.87
N HIS A 402 25.81 -12.59 15.25
CA HIS A 402 24.85 -13.64 15.59
C HIS A 402 25.46 -14.73 16.48
N GLN A 403 26.62 -14.50 17.09
CA GLN A 403 27.23 -15.42 18.06
C GLN A 403 27.23 -14.80 19.46
N LYS A 404 26.12 -14.21 19.94
CA LYS A 404 26.16 -13.51 21.24
C LYS A 404 26.11 -14.47 22.41
N HIS A 405 26.94 -14.23 23.42
CA HIS A 405 26.94 -14.93 24.70
C HIS A 405 26.61 -13.97 25.84
N ARG A 406 26.21 -14.51 27.00
CA ARG A 406 25.86 -13.75 28.20
C ARG A 406 27.05 -12.89 28.66
N ARG A 407 26.77 -11.65 29.05
CA ARG A 407 27.78 -10.69 29.51
C ARG A 407 28.46 -11.11 30.80
N LYS A 408 27.70 -11.72 31.73
CA LYS A 408 28.13 -12.01 33.10
C LYS A 408 29.13 -13.17 33.19
N ASN A 409 28.86 -14.25 32.46
CA ASN A 409 29.58 -15.52 32.59
C ASN A 409 30.04 -16.11 31.25
N GLY A 410 29.71 -15.48 30.11
CA GLY A 410 30.15 -15.97 28.79
C GLY A 410 29.38 -17.18 28.28
N GLU A 411 28.32 -17.62 28.97
CA GLU A 411 27.47 -18.72 28.54
C GLU A 411 26.73 -18.39 27.24
N ALA A 412 26.65 -19.37 26.35
CA ALA A 412 25.81 -19.28 25.16
C ALA A 412 24.31 -19.29 25.56
N PRO A 413 23.41 -18.69 24.74
CA PRO A 413 21.98 -18.79 25.00
C PRO A 413 21.49 -20.25 24.90
N ALA A 414 20.38 -20.57 25.55
CA ALA A 414 19.76 -21.88 25.41
C ALA A 414 19.52 -22.21 23.93
N ASN A 415 19.76 -23.47 23.54
CA ASN A 415 19.67 -23.98 22.17
C ASN A 415 20.69 -23.37 21.18
N TYR A 416 21.77 -22.78 21.68
CA TYR A 416 22.95 -22.48 20.88
C TYR A 416 23.86 -23.70 20.82
N TYR A 417 24.23 -24.13 19.61
CA TYR A 417 25.17 -25.21 19.40
C TYR A 417 26.30 -24.77 18.49
N LYS A 418 27.54 -24.76 18.99
CA LYS A 418 28.79 -24.44 18.27
C LYS A 418 28.84 -23.06 17.58
N THR A 419 28.07 -22.87 16.51
CA THR A 419 28.05 -21.67 15.68
C THR A 419 26.69 -21.50 15.01
N ASN A 420 26.25 -20.26 14.86
CA ASN A 420 25.18 -19.91 13.93
C ASN A 420 25.76 -19.66 12.52
N ILE A 421 24.98 -19.90 11.47
CA ILE A 421 25.30 -19.59 10.05
C ILE A 421 24.37 -18.46 9.59
N LYS A 422 24.92 -17.47 8.88
CA LYS A 422 24.14 -16.39 8.28
C LYS A 422 24.01 -16.61 6.77
N VAL A 423 22.80 -16.40 6.26
CA VAL A 423 22.49 -16.38 4.83
C VAL A 423 21.74 -15.09 4.53
N VAL A 424 22.07 -14.44 3.42
CA VAL A 424 21.37 -13.23 2.97
C VAL A 424 20.84 -13.42 1.56
N VAL A 425 19.58 -13.08 1.31
CA VAL A 425 18.95 -13.10 -0.01
C VAL A 425 18.59 -11.66 -0.42
N GLY A 426 19.20 -11.20 -1.51
CA GLY A 426 18.97 -9.86 -2.08
C GLY A 426 19.27 -8.70 -1.13
N PHE A 427 20.19 -8.90 -0.17
CA PHE A 427 20.51 -8.01 0.96
C PHE A 427 19.37 -7.76 1.97
N HIS A 428 18.12 -7.98 1.58
CA HIS A 428 16.93 -7.69 2.37
C HIS A 428 16.55 -8.82 3.32
N SER A 429 16.54 -10.07 2.86
CA SER A 429 16.14 -11.21 3.66
C SER A 429 17.34 -11.85 4.33
N GLU A 430 17.30 -12.02 5.64
CA GLU A 430 18.36 -12.68 6.40
C GLU A 430 17.83 -13.94 7.10
N TYR A 431 18.57 -15.04 6.97
CA TYR A 431 18.31 -16.28 7.69
C TYR A 431 19.46 -16.60 8.61
N ILE A 432 19.13 -17.12 9.79
CA ILE A 432 20.10 -17.70 10.71
C ILE A 432 19.75 -19.17 10.91
N LEU A 433 20.71 -20.03 10.62
CA LEU A 433 20.68 -21.42 11.05
C LEU A 433 21.49 -21.55 12.34
N ASP A 434 20.97 -22.26 13.33
CA ASP A 434 21.79 -22.71 14.45
C ASP A 434 22.78 -23.81 14.02
N GLY A 435 23.72 -24.19 14.89
CA GLY A 435 24.71 -25.21 14.52
C GLY A 435 24.17 -26.63 14.43
N ASN A 436 22.90 -26.86 14.75
CA ASN A 436 22.18 -28.10 14.47
C ASN A 436 21.42 -28.04 13.14
N GLY A 437 21.44 -26.89 12.46
CA GLY A 437 20.77 -26.69 11.18
C GLY A 437 19.29 -26.32 11.31
N ASN A 438 18.83 -25.85 12.48
CA ASN A 438 17.48 -25.33 12.63
C ASN A 438 17.43 -23.84 12.28
N LEU A 439 16.35 -23.39 11.65
CA LEU A 439 16.08 -21.97 11.46
C LEU A 439 15.71 -21.34 12.79
N ILE A 440 16.31 -20.19 13.08
CA ILE A 440 16.00 -19.41 14.29
C ILE A 440 15.52 -18.01 13.92
N ASN A 441 14.52 -17.52 14.66
CA ASN A 441 13.90 -16.21 14.46
C ASN A 441 13.61 -15.54 15.80
N GLU A 442 13.48 -14.21 15.83
CA GLU A 442 13.15 -13.47 17.04
C GLU A 442 11.72 -13.69 17.56
N ILE A 443 10.79 -14.08 16.68
CA ILE A 443 9.36 -14.31 16.98
C ILE A 443 8.83 -15.59 16.33
N ASP A 444 9.51 -16.72 16.51
CA ASP A 444 9.19 -18.00 15.87
C ASP A 444 7.72 -18.44 16.03
N VAL A 445 7.16 -19.06 14.99
CA VAL A 445 5.77 -19.55 14.93
C VAL A 445 5.61 -20.96 15.49
N GLU A 446 6.69 -21.65 15.82
CA GLU A 446 6.69 -23.00 16.35
C GLU A 446 7.11 -23.06 17.81
N LYS A 447 7.93 -22.10 18.27
CA LYS A 447 8.56 -22.07 19.59
C LYS A 447 8.08 -20.88 20.41
N GLU A 448 7.82 -21.09 21.70
CA GLU A 448 7.60 -19.99 22.63
C GLU A 448 8.92 -19.27 22.98
N PRO A 449 8.88 -18.01 23.48
CA PRO A 449 10.08 -17.25 23.80
C PRO A 449 11.10 -17.97 24.69
N PHE A 450 10.63 -18.78 25.65
CA PHE A 450 11.51 -19.50 26.57
C PHE A 450 12.22 -20.70 25.90
N GLU A 451 11.65 -21.24 24.82
CA GLU A 451 12.21 -22.34 24.02
C GLU A 451 13.15 -21.81 22.92
N ASN A 452 13.16 -20.51 22.69
CA ASN A 452 13.78 -19.86 21.54
C ASN A 452 14.78 -18.77 21.94
N GLU A 453 15.51 -18.95 23.04
CA GLU A 453 16.45 -17.93 23.53
C GLU A 453 17.52 -17.58 22.49
N ASN A 454 18.11 -18.58 21.81
CA ASN A 454 19.06 -18.33 20.72
C ASN A 454 18.41 -17.51 19.59
N GLY A 455 17.16 -17.78 19.19
CA GLY A 455 16.46 -17.01 18.16
C GLY A 455 16.21 -15.55 18.56
N ILE A 456 15.80 -15.29 19.82
CA ILE A 456 15.60 -13.92 20.32
C ILE A 456 16.92 -13.14 20.33
N VAL A 457 18.02 -13.79 20.72
CA VAL A 457 19.33 -13.16 20.92
C VAL A 457 20.12 -13.00 19.63
N ASN A 458 20.10 -14.04 18.79
CA ASN A 458 20.96 -14.20 17.62
C ASN A 458 20.20 -14.32 16.30
N GLY A 459 18.87 -14.26 16.31
CA GLY A 459 18.06 -14.16 15.09
C GLY A 459 18.46 -12.94 14.24
N ALA A 460 17.96 -12.95 13.00
CA ALA A 460 18.12 -11.87 12.07
C ALA A 460 16.76 -11.37 11.58
N SER A 461 16.74 -10.09 11.24
CA SER A 461 15.57 -9.40 10.76
C SER A 461 15.81 -8.84 9.36
N PHE A 462 14.74 -8.69 8.58
CA PHE A 462 14.73 -8.04 7.27
C PHE A 462 15.48 -6.70 7.24
N ASN A 463 16.26 -6.39 6.20
CA ASN A 463 16.94 -5.10 6.04
C ASN A 463 16.19 -4.16 5.11
N TYR A 464 16.02 -2.91 5.51
CA TYR A 464 15.45 -1.86 4.69
C TYR A 464 16.47 -1.14 3.82
N ALA A 465 17.75 -1.14 4.17
CA ALA A 465 18.80 -0.66 3.28
C ALA A 465 18.96 -1.56 2.04
N ALA A 466 19.47 -1.00 0.95
CA ALA A 466 19.69 -1.73 -0.30
C ALA A 466 21.05 -2.44 -0.37
N SER A 467 21.99 -2.07 0.51
CA SER A 467 23.35 -2.62 0.54
C SER A 467 24.03 -2.30 1.87
N ASN A 468 25.13 -3.01 2.16
CA ASN A 468 25.96 -2.73 3.33
C ASN A 468 26.85 -1.50 3.08
N ASP A 469 26.32 -0.30 3.33
CA ASP A 469 27.04 0.98 3.21
C ASP A 469 27.68 1.44 4.54
N TYR A 470 27.56 0.62 5.59
CA TYR A 470 28.10 0.91 6.91
C TYR A 470 29.63 0.86 6.92
N LYS A 471 30.27 1.90 7.47
CA LYS A 471 31.72 2.00 7.60
C LYS A 471 32.14 2.13 9.05
N ALA A 472 32.56 1.00 9.65
CA ALA A 472 33.02 0.97 11.04
C ALA A 472 34.15 1.99 11.32
N SER A 473 35.09 2.16 10.39
CA SER A 473 36.22 3.09 10.50
C SER A 473 35.83 4.57 10.53
N LYS A 474 34.63 4.92 10.05
CA LYS A 474 34.13 6.30 10.02
C LYS A 474 33.34 6.68 11.27
N GLY A 475 32.99 5.69 12.10
CA GLY A 475 32.30 5.88 13.38
C GLY A 475 30.82 6.28 13.27
N PRO A 476 30.08 6.29 14.39
CA PRO A 476 28.63 6.51 14.43
C PRO A 476 28.15 7.81 13.78
N LYS A 477 28.85 8.93 14.01
CA LYS A 477 28.45 10.25 13.50
C LYS A 477 28.40 10.31 11.97
N TRP A 478 29.40 9.73 11.30
CA TRP A 478 29.44 9.68 9.84
C TRP A 478 28.34 8.75 9.30
N ASN A 479 28.19 7.56 9.90
CA ASN A 479 27.19 6.59 9.44
C ASN A 479 25.75 7.09 9.66
N ALA A 480 25.50 7.87 10.71
CA ALA A 480 24.19 8.50 10.95
C ALA A 480 23.74 9.45 9.83
N VAL A 481 24.67 9.94 9.00
CA VAL A 481 24.38 10.82 7.86
C VAL A 481 24.44 10.05 6.53
N HIS A 482 25.42 9.14 6.40
CA HIS A 482 25.81 8.58 5.10
C HIS A 482 25.49 7.11 4.88
N SER A 483 24.96 6.40 5.89
CA SER A 483 24.66 4.97 5.79
C SER A 483 23.19 4.70 6.07
N ASP A 484 22.45 4.27 5.05
CA ASP A 484 21.07 3.85 5.19
C ASP A 484 20.97 2.58 6.04
N HIS A 485 21.94 1.66 5.89
CA HIS A 485 22.03 0.46 6.73
C HIS A 485 22.16 0.85 8.22
N TYR A 486 22.95 1.88 8.52
CA TYR A 486 23.06 2.38 9.88
C TYR A 486 21.78 3.04 10.39
N LYS A 487 21.18 3.94 9.59
CA LYS A 487 20.00 4.74 9.96
C LYS A 487 18.71 3.91 10.10
N LEU A 488 18.55 2.86 9.30
CA LEU A 488 17.31 2.10 9.18
C LEU A 488 17.38 0.72 9.82
N ASP A 489 18.57 0.11 9.90
CA ASP A 489 18.68 -1.30 10.28
C ASP A 489 19.50 -1.54 11.55
N ILE A 490 20.54 -0.73 11.82
CA ILE A 490 21.50 -0.95 12.93
C ILE A 490 21.20 -0.05 14.14
N SER A 491 21.11 1.26 13.94
CA SER A 491 21.09 2.25 15.03
C SER A 491 19.67 2.55 15.51
N ILE A 492 18.98 1.52 15.98
CA ILE A 492 17.59 1.64 16.41
C ILE A 492 17.49 1.92 17.92
N PRO A 493 16.72 2.95 18.34
CA PRO A 493 16.48 3.23 19.75
C PRO A 493 15.77 2.10 20.46
N SER A 494 16.17 1.83 21.72
CA SER A 494 15.53 0.83 22.57
C SER A 494 14.02 1.01 22.76
N LYS A 495 13.50 2.24 22.63
CA LYS A 495 12.05 2.53 22.70
C LYS A 495 11.23 1.92 21.55
N MET A 496 11.89 1.58 20.43
CA MET A 496 11.26 0.97 19.26
C MET A 496 11.31 -0.57 19.29
N GLU A 497 12.26 -1.13 20.03
CA GLU A 497 12.40 -2.57 20.22
C GLU A 497 11.20 -3.19 20.94
N PRO A 498 10.81 -4.43 20.60
CA PRO A 498 9.85 -5.19 21.40
C PRO A 498 10.34 -5.38 22.84
N ILE A 499 9.46 -5.18 23.82
CA ILE A 499 9.83 -5.20 25.24
C ILE A 499 10.42 -6.56 25.65
N PHE A 500 9.84 -7.67 25.17
CA PHE A 500 10.31 -9.02 25.51
C PHE A 500 11.75 -9.22 25.02
N ARG A 501 12.06 -8.79 23.78
CA ARG A 501 13.39 -8.90 23.19
C ARG A 501 14.40 -8.02 23.90
N LEU A 502 14.05 -6.77 24.20
CA LEU A 502 14.93 -5.85 24.94
C LEU A 502 15.34 -6.42 26.31
N LYS A 503 14.38 -7.03 27.03
CA LYS A 503 14.63 -7.68 28.33
C LYS A 503 15.62 -8.84 28.24
N THR A 504 15.58 -9.61 27.15
CA THR A 504 16.48 -10.75 26.91
C THR A 504 17.85 -10.27 26.42
N VAL A 505 17.89 -9.52 25.30
CA VAL A 505 19.11 -9.16 24.56
C VAL A 505 20.08 -8.31 25.38
N LYS A 506 19.60 -7.48 26.32
CA LYS A 506 20.47 -6.62 27.15
C LYS A 506 21.54 -7.42 27.91
N ASN A 507 21.26 -8.69 28.22
CA ASN A 507 22.17 -9.57 28.97
C ASN A 507 23.26 -10.19 28.10
N TYR A 508 23.23 -9.97 26.78
CA TYR A 508 24.10 -10.62 25.80
C TYR A 508 25.02 -9.60 25.11
N LYS A 509 26.18 -10.08 24.64
CA LYS A 509 27.13 -9.32 23.83
C LYS A 509 27.68 -10.18 22.70
N SER A 510 27.86 -9.60 21.53
CA SER A 510 28.58 -10.23 20.42
C SER A 510 30.09 -10.27 20.73
N PRO A 511 30.84 -11.27 20.24
CA PRO A 511 32.29 -11.29 20.36
C PRO A 511 32.91 -10.13 19.57
N SER A 512 33.98 -9.55 20.09
CA SER A 512 34.82 -8.64 19.30
C SER A 512 35.47 -9.40 18.14
N LEU A 513 35.97 -8.71 17.12
CA LEU A 513 36.67 -9.38 16.01
C LEU A 513 37.88 -10.19 16.51
N LYS A 514 38.62 -9.66 17.48
CA LYS A 514 39.75 -10.35 18.13
C LYS A 514 39.30 -11.64 18.82
N ILE A 515 38.22 -11.59 19.60
CA ILE A 515 37.67 -12.76 20.30
C ILE A 515 37.15 -13.79 19.30
N TYR A 516 36.42 -13.35 18.27
CA TYR A 516 35.84 -14.20 17.25
C TYR A 516 36.89 -15.02 16.47
N ASN A 517 38.09 -14.45 16.31
CA ASN A 517 39.24 -15.08 15.67
C ASN A 517 40.19 -15.81 16.66
N CYS A 518 39.90 -15.79 17.96
CA CYS A 518 40.77 -16.40 18.97
C CYS A 518 40.43 -17.88 19.19
N GLN A 519 41.37 -18.78 18.94
CA GLN A 519 41.20 -20.23 19.14
C GLN A 519 41.15 -20.64 20.61
N LYS A 520 41.79 -19.86 21.48
CA LYS A 520 41.93 -20.14 22.91
C LYS A 520 40.96 -19.34 23.78
N ASP A 521 39.99 -18.65 23.17
CA ASP A 521 38.99 -17.95 23.97
C ASP A 521 38.10 -18.95 24.72
N PRO A 522 37.90 -18.81 26.03
CA PRO A 522 37.19 -19.81 26.83
C PRO A 522 35.69 -19.91 26.51
N ASN A 523 35.10 -18.88 25.90
CA ASN A 523 33.68 -18.85 25.59
C ASN A 523 33.40 -19.13 24.11
N TYR A 524 34.31 -18.74 23.23
CA TYR A 524 34.12 -18.79 21.77
C TYR A 524 35.01 -19.79 21.05
N GLY A 525 36.14 -20.18 21.65
CA GLY A 525 37.03 -21.20 21.12
C GLY A 525 36.57 -22.60 21.48
N SER A 526 36.68 -23.55 20.55
CA SER A 526 36.36 -24.96 20.82
C SER A 526 37.22 -25.88 19.95
N ASN A 527 37.75 -26.96 20.54
CA ASN A 527 38.54 -27.99 19.84
C ASN A 527 39.69 -27.42 18.99
N GLY A 528 40.41 -26.41 19.51
CA GLY A 528 41.51 -25.75 18.81
C GLY A 528 41.08 -24.84 17.64
N GLN A 529 39.77 -24.62 17.47
CA GLN A 529 39.21 -23.74 16.44
C GLN A 529 38.66 -22.46 17.09
N SER A 530 38.84 -21.33 16.40
CA SER A 530 38.13 -20.10 16.74
C SER A 530 36.67 -20.18 16.28
N ALA A 531 35.79 -19.36 16.84
CA ALA A 531 34.41 -19.25 16.40
C ALA A 531 34.30 -18.91 14.90
N HIS A 532 35.22 -18.11 14.37
CA HIS A 532 35.31 -17.84 12.93
C HIS A 532 35.60 -19.10 12.11
N GLN A 533 36.58 -19.90 12.51
CA GLN A 533 36.93 -21.15 11.82
C GLN A 533 35.80 -22.18 11.88
N ALA A 534 35.15 -22.31 13.04
CA ALA A 534 33.98 -23.18 13.20
C ALA A 534 32.83 -22.74 12.27
N ASN A 535 32.54 -21.44 12.21
CA ASN A 535 31.54 -20.87 11.32
C ASN A 535 31.87 -21.10 9.84
N GLN A 536 33.11 -20.88 9.41
CA GLN A 536 33.54 -21.13 8.03
C GLN A 536 33.38 -22.61 7.62
N LYS A 537 33.71 -23.54 8.53
CA LYS A 537 33.48 -24.97 8.29
C LYS A 537 32.00 -25.31 8.13
N ALA A 538 31.14 -24.74 8.98
CA ALA A 538 29.69 -24.93 8.92
C ALA A 538 29.08 -24.33 7.64
N MET A 539 29.50 -23.12 7.26
CA MET A 539 29.12 -22.47 6.00
C MET A 539 29.53 -23.30 4.78
N HIS A 540 30.76 -23.84 4.77
CA HIS A 540 31.22 -24.68 3.67
C HIS A 540 30.40 -25.97 3.54
N ALA A 541 29.99 -26.58 4.65
CA ALA A 541 29.09 -27.72 4.63
C ALA A 541 27.70 -27.36 4.07
N PHE A 542 27.17 -26.19 4.44
CA PHE A 542 25.90 -25.70 3.91
C PHE A 542 25.97 -25.38 2.41
N TRP A 543 27.05 -24.74 1.96
CA TRP A 543 27.29 -24.49 0.54
C TRP A 543 27.35 -25.77 -0.30
N LYS A 544 28.00 -26.82 0.22
CA LYS A 544 28.02 -28.15 -0.41
C LYS A 544 26.62 -28.72 -0.57
N GLU A 545 25.78 -28.57 0.44
CA GLU A 545 24.39 -29.05 0.37
C GLU A 545 23.57 -28.29 -0.68
N ILE A 546 23.72 -26.96 -0.76
CA ILE A 546 23.10 -26.16 -1.83
C ILE A 546 23.53 -26.68 -3.21
N LYS A 547 24.83 -26.88 -3.42
CA LYS A 547 25.38 -27.37 -4.70
C LYS A 547 24.96 -28.79 -5.05
N ARG A 548 24.66 -29.63 -4.06
CA ARG A 548 24.12 -30.98 -4.27
C ARG A 548 22.68 -30.95 -4.78
N LEU A 549 21.95 -29.86 -4.54
CA LEU A 549 20.54 -29.66 -4.87
C LEU A 549 20.31 -28.73 -6.08
N SER A 550 21.37 -28.12 -6.61
CA SER A 550 21.39 -27.37 -7.89
C SER A 550 21.63 -28.33 -9.04
#